data_AF-A0A959JMV8-F1
#
_entry.id   AF-A0A959JMV8-F1
#
_cell.length_a   1.000
_cell.length_b   1.000
_cell.length_c   1.000
_cell.angle_alpha   90.00
_cell.angle_beta   90.00
_cell.angle_gamma   90.00
#
_symmetry.space_group_name_H-M   'P 1'
#
loop_
_entity.id
_entity.type
_entity.pdbx_description
1 polymer ?
#
loop_
_entity_poly.entity_id
_entity_poly.type
_entity_poly.pdbx_seq_one_letter_code
_entity_poly.pdbx_strand_id
1 'polypeptide(L)'
;MKKSIFGLATFLFVSLSLFVNQGCHNNPSSPNGNPTITPTTGFWQVTYFFDRKDETIDYQSYLFDFQNNGVVVASNSSANFAGTWRVYMDDGRQKMDLDFAGTHPSALEELEDDWNVIEMTDTFMHLENVSGGDGHVETLKMEKR
;
A
#
# COMPACT_ATOMS: atom_id res chain seq x y z
N MET A 1 33.66 -3.60 -39.06
CA MET A 1 33.00 -4.26 -40.21
C MET A 1 31.98 -5.27 -39.69
N LYS A 2 30.70 -4.99 -39.90
CA LYS A 2 29.59 -5.92 -40.22
C LYS A 2 28.32 -5.06 -40.23
N LYS A 3 27.93 -4.66 -41.44
CA LYS A 3 26.69 -3.93 -41.75
C LYS A 3 25.58 -4.96 -41.88
N SER A 4 24.38 -4.66 -41.39
CA SER A 4 23.16 -5.26 -41.90
C SER A 4 22.06 -4.20 -41.94
N ILE A 5 21.42 -4.11 -43.10
CA ILE A 5 20.40 -3.15 -43.53
C ILE A 5 19.12 -3.96 -43.67
N PHE A 6 18.03 -3.51 -43.03
CA PHE A 6 16.64 -3.89 -43.31
C PHE A 6 15.80 -2.75 -42.73
N GLY A 7 14.82 -2.11 -43.36
CA GLY A 7 14.18 -2.15 -44.67
C GLY A 7 13.04 -1.13 -44.54
N LEU A 8 12.93 -0.19 -45.49
CA LEU A 8 11.92 0.88 -45.45
C LEU A 8 10.56 0.33 -45.89
N ALA A 9 9.51 0.51 -45.11
CA ALA A 9 8.13 0.32 -45.57
C ALA A 9 7.23 1.40 -44.97
N THR A 10 6.97 2.43 -45.77
CA THR A 10 5.98 3.47 -45.49
C THR A 10 4.61 2.95 -45.94
N PHE A 11 3.63 2.94 -45.04
CA PHE A 11 2.22 2.78 -45.41
C PHE A 11 1.43 3.98 -44.89
N LEU A 12 0.97 4.80 -45.83
CA LEU A 12 0.01 5.88 -45.62
C LEU A 12 -1.31 5.42 -46.23
N PHE A 13 -2.37 5.29 -45.42
CA PHE A 13 -3.76 5.22 -45.90
C PHE A 13 -4.61 6.19 -45.10
N VAL A 14 -5.41 6.97 -45.82
CA VAL A 14 -6.15 8.17 -45.39
C VAL A 14 -7.66 7.88 -45.38
N SER A 15 -8.35 8.51 -44.41
CA SER A 15 -9.78 8.86 -44.28
C SER A 15 -10.80 7.70 -44.22
N LEU A 16 -11.99 7.81 -43.62
CA LEU A 16 -12.91 8.94 -43.42
C LEU A 16 -13.87 8.60 -42.26
N SER A 17 -14.19 9.60 -41.42
CA SER A 17 -15.03 9.48 -40.22
C SER A 17 -16.51 9.16 -40.51
N LEU A 18 -17.11 8.33 -39.66
CA LEU A 18 -18.56 8.36 -39.40
C LEU A 18 -18.79 8.67 -37.93
N PHE A 19 -19.44 9.81 -37.68
CA PHE A 19 -19.95 10.18 -36.38
C PHE A 19 -21.07 9.22 -35.97
N VAL A 20 -20.94 8.56 -34.81
CA VAL A 20 -22.09 8.05 -34.07
C VAL A 20 -22.38 8.99 -32.92
N ASN A 21 -23.39 9.83 -33.13
CA ASN A 21 -24.09 10.51 -32.06
C ASN A 21 -25.12 9.52 -31.51
N GLN A 22 -24.87 9.01 -30.31
CA GLN A 22 -25.95 8.48 -29.47
C GLN A 22 -25.91 9.24 -28.16
N GLY A 23 -26.90 10.13 -28.04
CA GLY A 23 -27.17 10.91 -26.86
C GLY A 23 -27.59 10.03 -25.68
N CYS A 24 -27.09 10.47 -24.52
CA CYS A 24 -27.69 10.44 -23.20
C CYS A 24 -28.29 9.12 -22.68
N HIS A 25 -27.52 8.45 -21.84
CA HIS A 25 -27.95 8.29 -20.46
C HIS A 25 -26.83 8.81 -19.55
N ASN A 26 -27.04 9.96 -18.93
CA ASN A 26 -26.28 10.34 -17.75
C ASN A 26 -26.74 9.44 -16.61
N ASN A 27 -26.28 8.18 -16.59
CA ASN A 27 -26.01 7.59 -15.31
C ASN A 27 -24.60 8.05 -14.97
N PRO A 28 -24.41 9.05 -14.09
CA PRO A 28 -23.22 8.98 -13.28
C PRO A 28 -23.32 7.61 -12.62
N SER A 29 -22.50 6.65 -13.08
CA SER A 29 -22.17 5.50 -12.27
C SER A 29 -21.79 6.10 -10.92
N SER A 30 -22.69 5.91 -9.96
CA SER A 30 -22.51 6.35 -8.59
C SER A 30 -21.08 5.99 -8.20
N PRO A 31 -20.24 6.94 -7.75
CA PRO A 31 -18.96 6.60 -7.16
C PRO A 31 -19.24 6.03 -5.76
N ASN A 32 -19.94 4.90 -5.69
CA ASN A 32 -20.08 4.10 -4.49
C ASN A 32 -18.86 3.17 -4.34
N GLY A 33 -17.68 3.64 -4.77
CA GLY A 33 -16.43 3.14 -4.24
C GLY A 33 -16.19 3.94 -2.96
N ASN A 34 -16.20 3.27 -1.81
CA ASN A 34 -15.72 3.89 -0.58
C ASN A 34 -14.30 4.39 -0.87
N PRO A 35 -13.98 5.69 -0.70
CA PRO A 35 -12.67 6.20 -1.05
C PRO A 35 -11.59 5.40 -0.30
N THR A 36 -10.63 4.84 -1.03
CA THR A 36 -9.50 4.15 -0.43
C THR A 36 -8.65 5.16 0.32
N ILE A 37 -8.55 5.01 1.64
CA ILE A 37 -7.78 5.90 2.50
C ILE A 37 -6.35 5.34 2.59
N THR A 38 -5.34 6.18 2.38
CA THR A 38 -3.93 5.78 2.47
C THR A 38 -3.22 6.51 3.60
N PRO A 39 -2.11 5.96 4.14
CA PRO A 39 -1.29 6.68 5.11
C PRO A 39 -0.87 8.04 4.55
N THR A 40 -0.97 9.09 5.35
CA THR A 40 -0.42 10.39 4.93
C THR A 40 1.10 10.36 4.98
N THR A 41 1.73 11.09 4.06
CA THR A 41 3.20 11.09 3.98
C THR A 41 3.85 11.64 5.24
N GLY A 42 5.03 11.13 5.55
CA GLY A 42 5.89 11.58 6.64
C GLY A 42 6.13 10.48 7.67
N PHE A 43 6.54 10.90 8.85
CA PHE A 43 7.01 9.99 9.89
C PHE A 43 5.88 9.51 10.80
N TRP A 44 5.87 8.21 11.04
CA TRP A 44 4.94 7.50 11.90
C TRP A 44 5.69 6.65 12.92
N GLN A 45 5.08 6.43 14.07
CA GLN A 45 5.60 5.57 15.12
C GLN A 45 4.54 4.56 15.52
N VAL A 46 4.95 3.30 15.75
CA VAL A 46 4.09 2.29 16.37
C VAL A 46 3.85 2.70 17.82
N THR A 47 2.58 2.90 18.18
CA THR A 47 2.16 3.23 19.55
C THR A 47 1.57 2.02 20.29
N TYR A 48 1.20 0.98 19.56
CA TYR A 48 0.75 -0.28 20.13
C TYR A 48 0.97 -1.43 19.13
N PHE A 49 1.53 -2.54 19.60
CA PHE A 49 1.55 -3.81 18.88
C PHE A 49 1.23 -4.96 19.82
N PHE A 50 0.31 -5.83 19.41
CA PHE A 50 -0.10 -7.00 20.16
C PHE A 50 -0.21 -8.21 19.25
N ASP A 51 0.64 -9.21 19.48
CA ASP A 51 0.46 -10.59 19.03
C ASP A 51 0.50 -11.51 20.25
N ARG A 52 -0.68 -11.95 20.70
CA ARG A 52 -0.92 -12.80 21.89
C ARG A 52 -0.42 -12.23 23.23
N LYS A 53 0.43 -11.21 23.21
CA LYS A 53 0.98 -10.43 24.30
C LYS A 53 1.36 -9.06 23.74
N ASP A 54 1.58 -8.09 24.63
CA ASP A 54 2.05 -6.76 24.24
C ASP A 54 3.54 -6.81 23.85
N GLU A 55 3.82 -6.46 22.60
CA GLU A 55 5.16 -6.41 22.00
C GLU A 55 5.52 -4.99 21.53
N THR A 56 4.77 -3.98 21.99
CA THR A 56 5.00 -2.56 21.64
C THR A 56 6.45 -2.11 21.89
N ILE A 57 7.12 -2.72 22.86
CA ILE A 57 8.52 -2.45 23.21
C ILE A 57 9.49 -2.65 22.04
N ASP A 58 9.22 -3.61 21.14
CA ASP A 58 10.11 -3.98 20.04
C ASP A 58 10.17 -2.88 18.95
N TYR A 59 9.18 -1.99 18.95
CA TYR A 59 9.06 -0.90 17.98
C TYR A 59 9.49 0.47 18.50
N GLN A 60 9.86 0.61 19.78
CA GLN A 60 10.13 1.92 20.40
C GLN A 60 11.23 2.73 19.72
N SER A 61 12.21 2.05 19.13
CA SER A 61 13.33 2.68 18.42
C SER A 61 13.05 3.01 16.95
N TYR A 62 11.92 2.57 16.42
CA TYR A 62 11.60 2.70 15.00
C TYR A 62 10.83 3.97 14.67
N LEU A 63 11.20 4.58 13.55
CA LEU A 63 10.46 5.63 12.87
C LEU A 63 10.21 5.21 11.42
N PHE A 64 8.96 5.27 10.99
CA PHE A 64 8.51 4.83 9.67
C PHE A 64 8.22 6.05 8.80
N ASP A 65 8.97 6.24 7.73
CA ASP A 65 8.74 7.28 6.73
C ASP A 65 7.86 6.75 5.60
N PHE A 66 6.55 7.07 5.64
CA PHE A 66 5.61 6.74 4.58
C PHE A 66 5.69 7.78 3.46
N GLN A 67 5.90 7.33 2.22
CA GLN A 67 5.99 8.19 1.04
C GLN A 67 4.83 7.94 0.08
N ASN A 68 4.42 8.94 -0.70
CA ASN A 68 3.22 8.86 -1.55
C ASN A 68 3.32 7.89 -2.74
N ASN A 69 4.50 7.32 -2.99
CA ASN A 69 4.81 6.44 -4.10
C ASN A 69 4.76 4.96 -3.71
N GLY A 70 4.16 4.62 -2.57
CA GLY A 70 4.10 3.25 -2.07
C GLY A 70 5.40 2.78 -1.39
N VAL A 71 6.32 3.70 -1.09
CA VAL A 71 7.57 3.38 -0.36
C VAL A 71 7.37 3.68 1.12
N VAL A 72 7.88 2.78 1.98
CA VAL A 72 8.07 3.03 3.42
C VAL A 72 9.54 2.80 3.77
N VAL A 73 10.11 3.64 4.63
CA VAL A 73 11.44 3.38 5.19
C VAL A 73 11.31 3.27 6.71
N ALA A 74 11.55 2.10 7.27
CA ALA A 74 11.69 1.92 8.70
C ALA A 74 13.14 2.22 9.10
N SER A 75 13.34 3.08 10.08
CA SER A 75 14.66 3.48 10.56
C SER A 75 14.76 3.32 12.06
N ASN A 76 15.90 2.85 12.54
CA ASN A 76 16.27 2.90 13.95
C ASN A 76 17.67 3.52 14.09
N SER A 77 18.25 3.50 15.29
CA SER A 77 19.59 4.08 15.54
C SER A 77 20.73 3.41 14.78
N SER A 78 20.52 2.21 14.24
CA SER A 78 21.56 1.36 13.64
C SER A 78 21.47 1.27 12.13
N ALA A 79 20.26 1.22 11.56
CA ALA A 79 20.05 0.97 10.14
C ALA A 79 18.71 1.52 9.62
N ASN A 80 18.61 1.57 8.28
CA ASN A 80 17.40 1.84 7.54
C ASN A 80 16.99 0.59 6.76
N PHE A 81 15.69 0.32 6.73
CA PHE A 81 15.08 -0.81 6.06
C PHE A 81 14.04 -0.26 5.08
N ALA A 82 14.36 -0.36 3.80
CA ALA A 82 13.46 0.07 2.74
C ALA A 82 12.38 -1.01 2.54
N GLY A 83 11.15 -0.56 2.33
CA GLY A 83 10.02 -1.42 2.06
C GLY A 83 8.98 -0.72 1.18
N THR A 84 7.88 -1.42 0.98
CA THR A 84 6.72 -0.92 0.28
C THR A 84 5.49 -1.01 1.17
N TRP A 85 4.52 -0.16 0.88
CA TRP A 85 3.18 -0.24 1.44
C TRP A 85 2.17 -0.20 0.30
N ARG A 86 1.07 -0.93 0.46
CA ARG A 86 -0.08 -0.83 -0.44
C ARG A 86 -1.37 -0.87 0.35
N VAL A 87 -2.35 -0.10 -0.12
CA VAL A 87 -3.74 -0.20 0.35
C VAL A 87 -4.61 -0.66 -0.80
N TYR A 88 -5.48 -1.62 -0.54
CA TYR A 88 -6.36 -2.20 -1.56
C TYR A 88 -7.68 -2.65 -0.93
N MET A 89 -8.65 -2.99 -1.78
CA MET A 89 -9.91 -3.57 -1.36
C MET A 89 -9.89 -5.08 -1.60
N ASP A 90 -10.25 -5.84 -0.59
CA ASP A 90 -10.39 -7.29 -0.65
C ASP A 90 -11.62 -7.73 0.15
N ASP A 91 -12.48 -8.56 -0.43
CA ASP A 91 -13.76 -9.01 0.15
C ASP A 91 -14.61 -7.89 0.81
N GLY A 92 -14.61 -6.70 0.20
CA GLY A 92 -15.37 -5.53 0.68
C GLY A 92 -14.74 -4.82 1.87
N ARG A 93 -13.53 -5.19 2.29
CA ARG A 93 -12.74 -4.55 3.34
C ARG A 93 -11.54 -3.85 2.74
N GLN A 94 -11.15 -2.72 3.33
CA GLN A 94 -9.88 -2.10 3.01
C GLN A 94 -8.77 -2.84 3.75
N LYS A 95 -7.72 -3.20 3.04
CA LYS A 95 -6.55 -3.88 3.57
C LYS A 95 -5.28 -3.09 3.30
N MET A 96 -4.25 -3.35 4.10
CA MET A 96 -2.94 -2.74 3.97
C MET A 96 -1.86 -3.79 4.15
N ASP A 97 -0.91 -3.85 3.21
CA ASP A 97 0.27 -4.70 3.37
C ASP A 97 1.51 -3.81 3.53
N LEU A 98 2.45 -4.29 4.34
CA LEU A 98 3.82 -3.81 4.46
C LEU A 98 4.75 -4.92 3.99
N ASP A 99 5.82 -4.57 3.27
CA ASP A 99 6.81 -5.55 2.76
C ASP A 99 8.18 -4.88 2.76
N PHE A 100 9.11 -5.39 3.56
CA PHE A 100 10.47 -4.87 3.75
C PHE A 100 11.49 -5.70 2.94
N ALA A 101 12.28 -5.00 2.13
CA ALA A 101 13.21 -5.64 1.24
C ALA A 101 14.46 -6.15 1.96
N GLY A 102 14.96 -7.32 1.51
CA GLY A 102 16.23 -7.87 1.97
C GLY A 102 16.18 -8.39 3.41
N THR A 103 17.34 -8.59 4.03
CA THR A 103 17.41 -9.04 5.42
C THR A 103 17.09 -7.90 6.37
N HIS A 104 16.07 -8.09 7.19
CA HIS A 104 15.61 -7.13 8.19
C HIS A 104 15.32 -7.83 9.54
N PRO A 105 15.19 -7.07 10.65
CA PRO A 105 14.91 -7.65 11.96
C PRO A 105 13.52 -8.29 12.03
N SER A 106 13.37 -9.33 12.85
CA SER A 106 12.09 -10.05 13.00
C SER A 106 10.91 -9.15 13.38
N ALA A 107 11.15 -8.08 14.14
CA ALA A 107 10.11 -7.10 14.45
C ALA A 107 9.47 -6.48 13.19
N LEU A 108 10.24 -6.30 12.10
CA LEU A 108 9.68 -5.83 10.83
C LEU A 108 9.00 -6.95 10.05
N GLU A 109 9.49 -8.20 10.13
CA GLU A 109 8.84 -9.39 9.55
C GLU A 109 7.42 -9.55 10.14
N GLU A 110 7.24 -9.31 11.43
CA GLU A 110 5.93 -9.35 12.12
C GLU A 110 4.93 -8.28 11.65
N LEU A 111 5.39 -7.25 10.92
CA LEU A 111 4.49 -6.27 10.31
C LEU A 111 4.06 -6.65 8.89
N GLU A 112 4.65 -7.69 8.29
CA GLU A 112 4.38 -8.17 6.93
C GLU A 112 3.17 -9.12 6.88
N ASP A 113 2.00 -8.61 7.28
CA ASP A 113 0.75 -9.37 7.33
C ASP A 113 -0.39 -8.74 6.51
N ASP A 114 -1.51 -9.46 6.39
CA ASP A 114 -2.72 -9.10 5.63
C ASP A 114 -3.66 -8.20 6.46
N TRP A 115 -3.17 -7.01 6.82
CA TRP A 115 -3.86 -6.14 7.78
C TRP A 115 -5.19 -5.62 7.24
N ASN A 116 -6.26 -5.80 8.02
CA ASN A 116 -7.52 -5.08 7.82
C ASN A 116 -7.38 -3.66 8.38
N VAL A 117 -7.78 -2.66 7.59
CA VAL A 117 -7.82 -1.27 8.05
C VAL A 117 -9.10 -1.05 8.85
N ILE A 118 -8.96 -0.92 10.18
CA ILE A 118 -10.08 -0.64 11.09
C ILE A 118 -10.36 0.85 11.16
N GLU A 119 -9.30 1.64 11.28
CA GLU A 119 -9.37 3.10 11.27
C GLU A 119 -8.10 3.67 10.62
N MET A 120 -8.28 4.68 9.77
CA MET A 120 -7.16 5.42 9.20
C MET A 120 -7.57 6.89 9.04
N THR A 121 -6.76 7.77 9.62
CA THR A 121 -6.89 9.22 9.54
C THR A 121 -5.55 9.83 9.16
N ASP A 122 -5.49 11.16 9.07
CA ASP A 122 -4.24 11.85 8.76
C ASP A 122 -3.13 11.63 9.82
N THR A 123 -3.50 11.26 11.05
CA THR A 123 -2.56 11.17 12.18
C THR A 123 -2.62 9.85 12.95
N PHE A 124 -3.50 8.93 12.58
CA PHE A 124 -3.70 7.66 13.28
C PHE A 124 -4.03 6.51 12.32
N MET A 125 -3.44 5.35 12.56
CA MET A 125 -3.75 4.09 11.89
C MET A 125 -4.03 3.01 12.94
N HIS A 126 -5.12 2.29 12.76
CA HIS A 126 -5.47 1.08 13.50
C HIS A 126 -5.72 -0.05 12.52
N LEU A 127 -4.89 -1.08 12.63
CA LEU A 127 -4.82 -2.22 11.76
C LEU A 127 -5.02 -3.50 12.58
N GLU A 128 -5.78 -4.45 12.04
CA GLU A 128 -6.02 -5.76 12.67
C GLU A 128 -5.83 -6.89 11.66
N ASN A 129 -5.08 -7.92 12.04
CA ASN A 129 -5.01 -9.17 11.30
C ASN A 129 -5.71 -10.27 12.10
N VAL A 130 -6.51 -11.09 11.42
CA VAL A 130 -7.19 -12.23 12.05
C VAL A 130 -6.62 -13.50 11.43
N SER A 131 -5.88 -14.27 12.22
CA SER A 131 -5.28 -15.50 11.73
C SER A 131 -6.34 -16.50 11.23
N GLY A 132 -6.03 -17.16 10.11
CA GLY A 132 -6.92 -18.19 9.56
C GLY A 132 -7.01 -19.47 10.39
N GLY A 133 -6.16 -19.64 11.41
CA GLY A 133 -6.04 -20.86 12.22
C GLY A 133 -6.93 -20.87 13.45
N ASP A 134 -6.46 -20.25 14.53
CA ASP A 134 -7.15 -20.21 15.83
C ASP A 134 -8.00 -18.94 16.02
N GLY A 135 -8.03 -18.05 15.04
CA GLY A 135 -8.80 -16.81 15.07
C GLY A 135 -8.24 -15.78 16.04
N HIS A 136 -6.98 -15.92 16.48
CA HIS A 136 -6.34 -14.84 17.23
C HIS A 136 -6.25 -13.58 16.36
N VAL A 137 -6.35 -12.44 17.03
CA VAL A 137 -6.32 -11.11 16.42
C VAL A 137 -5.03 -10.42 16.84
N GLU A 138 -4.27 -10.02 15.85
CA GLU A 138 -3.12 -9.13 16.02
C GLU A 138 -3.60 -7.68 15.85
N THR A 139 -2.99 -6.76 16.58
CA THR A 139 -3.36 -5.35 16.52
C THR A 139 -2.12 -4.47 16.38
N LEU A 140 -2.13 -3.62 15.35
CA LEU A 140 -1.10 -2.63 15.10
C LEU A 140 -1.73 -1.23 15.12
N LYS A 141 -1.19 -0.34 15.96
CA LYS A 141 -1.56 1.08 15.96
C LYS A 141 -0.34 1.95 15.73
N MET A 142 -0.50 2.94 14.87
CA MET A 142 0.54 3.91 14.56
C MET A 142 -0.01 5.33 14.66
N GLU A 143 0.81 6.23 15.17
CA GLU A 143 0.52 7.67 15.21
C GLU A 143 1.57 8.44 14.43
N LYS A 144 1.11 9.54 13.81
CA LYS A 144 2.00 10.45 13.09
C LYS A 144 2.83 11.28 14.07
N ARG A 145 4.11 11.45 13.75
CA ARG A 145 5.09 12.22 14.53
C ARG A 145 5.17 13.69 14.11
#